data_AF-A0A2H6H364-F1
#
_entry.id   AF-A0A2H6H364-F1
#
_cell.length_a   1.000
_cell.length_b   1.000
_cell.length_c   1.000
_cell.angle_alpha   90.00
_cell.angle_beta   90.00
_cell.angle_gamma   90.00
#
_symmetry.space_group_name_H-M   'P 1'
#
loop_
_entity.id
_entity.type
_entity.pdbx_description
1 polymer ?
#
loop_
_entity_poly.entity_id
_entity_poly.type
_entity_poly.pdbx_seq_one_letter_code
_entity_poly.pdbx_strand_id
1 'polypeptide(L)'
;MQVGCLGGGRVPGGRVLLDGHRGTGELFNDVPGYPTGDDLHMLMALAMAASYDPDPDGPKGVRLPVDLFTGELDAELWANWMRHDPVELVKLPECQANLRSLRGLYIDCGSKDQYSLVYGARAFVNTLNEAGIDHRYEEFEDDHTGVDYRQDVSFPYLYEAIT
;
A
#
# COMPACT_ATOMS: atom_id res chain seq x y z
N MET A 1 -7.73 3.61 -2.15
CA MET A 1 -7.16 2.82 -3.26
C MET A 1 -7.30 1.35 -2.92
N GLN A 2 -8.22 0.64 -3.55
CA GLN A 2 -8.40 -0.80 -3.34
C GLN A 2 -7.79 -1.54 -4.55
N VAL A 3 -6.71 -2.27 -4.33
CA VAL A 3 -6.13 -3.17 -5.34
C VAL A 3 -6.61 -4.58 -5.03
N GLY A 4 -7.56 -5.08 -5.81
CA GLY A 4 -8.14 -6.41 -5.61
C GLY A 4 -7.28 -7.52 -6.23
N CYS A 5 -6.81 -8.46 -5.41
CA CYS A 5 -6.31 -9.78 -5.84
C CYS A 5 -7.06 -10.85 -5.03
N LEU A 6 -7.85 -11.69 -5.69
CA LEU A 6 -8.70 -12.69 -5.03
C LEU A 6 -7.97 -14.03 -4.90
N GLY A 7 -7.57 -14.37 -3.66
CA GLY A 7 -7.16 -15.72 -3.25
C GLY A 7 -8.13 -16.26 -2.19
N GLY A 8 -8.80 -17.38 -2.50
CA GLY A 8 -9.83 -17.97 -1.65
C GLY A 8 -9.25 -18.74 -0.45
N GLY A 9 -9.67 -18.36 0.76
CA GLY A 9 -9.42 -19.14 1.97
C GLY A 9 -9.92 -18.43 3.22
N ARG A 10 -10.95 -18.98 3.87
CA ARG A 10 -11.47 -18.52 5.16
C ARG A 10 -10.51 -19.01 6.25
N VAL A 11 -9.85 -18.10 6.98
CA VAL A 11 -9.01 -18.48 8.14
C VAL A 11 -9.80 -18.25 9.43
N PRO A 12 -10.04 -19.30 10.26
CA PRO A 12 -10.63 -19.14 11.58
C PRO A 12 -9.64 -18.45 12.52
N GLY A 13 -10.14 -17.69 13.49
CA GLY A 13 -9.33 -16.98 14.48
C GLY A 13 -8.25 -17.87 15.11
N GLY A 14 -7.01 -17.39 15.07
CA GLY A 14 -5.86 -18.06 15.65
C GLY A 14 -4.57 -17.56 15.00
N ARG A 15 -3.66 -17.08 15.84
CA ARG A 15 -2.21 -16.88 15.61
C ARG A 15 -1.70 -17.42 14.27
N VAL A 16 -1.45 -16.52 13.32
CA VAL A 16 -0.77 -16.75 12.03
C VAL A 16 -0.17 -15.37 11.71
N LEU A 17 1.12 -15.12 11.44
CA LEU A 17 2.26 -15.93 11.02
C LEU A 17 3.50 -15.01 11.10
N LEU A 18 4.35 -15.07 12.13
CA LEU A 18 5.60 -14.31 12.18
C LEU A 18 6.78 -15.12 12.75
N ASP A 19 6.76 -16.45 12.64
CA ASP A 19 7.87 -17.31 13.11
C ASP A 19 9.03 -17.44 12.10
N GLY A 20 9.06 -16.62 11.04
CA GLY A 20 10.07 -16.71 9.97
C GLY A 20 11.18 -15.65 10.00
N HIS A 21 10.93 -14.49 10.61
CA HIS A 21 11.89 -13.39 10.67
C HIS A 21 12.23 -13.11 12.14
N ARG A 22 13.51 -13.27 12.52
CA ARG A 22 14.02 -13.10 13.88
C ARG A 22 13.94 -11.66 14.44
N GLY A 23 12.90 -10.89 14.12
CA GLY A 23 12.75 -9.51 14.58
C GLY A 23 11.32 -8.97 14.70
N THR A 24 10.33 -9.53 14.00
CA THR A 24 8.99 -8.91 13.91
C THR A 24 7.95 -9.44 14.89
N GLY A 25 8.12 -10.66 15.41
CA GLY A 25 7.18 -11.29 16.34
C GLY A 25 6.99 -10.56 17.68
N GLU A 26 7.96 -9.72 18.07
CA GLU A 26 7.93 -8.95 19.33
C GLU A 26 7.39 -7.51 19.16
N LEU A 27 7.05 -7.08 17.94
CA LEU A 27 6.55 -5.72 17.69
C LEU A 27 5.19 -5.48 18.35
N PHE A 28 4.39 -6.54 18.53
CA PHE A 28 2.99 -6.46 18.98
C PHE A 28 2.76 -6.86 20.44
N ASN A 29 3.79 -7.34 21.14
CA ASN A 29 3.63 -7.86 22.51
C ASN A 29 3.53 -6.76 23.57
N ASP A 30 3.90 -5.52 23.20
CA ASP A 30 4.01 -4.39 24.14
C ASP A 30 2.78 -3.47 24.13
N VAL A 31 1.75 -3.72 23.32
CA VAL A 31 0.53 -2.89 23.23
C VAL A 31 -0.50 -3.38 24.28
N PRO A 32 -0.78 -2.64 25.36
CA PRO A 32 -1.74 -3.07 26.37
C PRO A 32 -3.17 -2.85 25.87
N GLY A 33 -3.96 -3.92 25.78
CA GLY A 33 -5.37 -3.84 25.41
C GLY A 33 -5.61 -3.88 23.90
N TYR A 34 -6.77 -3.37 23.46
CA TYR A 34 -7.09 -3.31 22.03
C TYR A 34 -6.45 -2.06 21.41
N PRO A 35 -5.76 -2.15 20.25
CA PRO A 35 -5.14 -1.00 19.61
C PRO A 35 -6.14 0.12 19.30
N THR A 36 -5.77 1.35 19.63
CA THR A 36 -6.51 2.55 19.20
C THR A 36 -6.26 2.84 17.71
N GLY A 37 -6.98 3.81 17.15
CA GLY A 37 -6.72 4.27 15.78
C GLY A 37 -5.28 4.77 15.60
N ASP A 38 -4.76 5.51 16.57
CA ASP A 38 -3.40 6.03 16.55
C ASP A 38 -2.36 4.89 16.65
N ASP A 39 -2.61 3.89 17.50
CA ASP A 39 -1.76 2.70 17.58
C ASP A 39 -1.72 1.97 16.23
N LEU A 40 -2.84 1.87 15.53
CA LEU A 40 -2.90 1.26 14.20
C LEU A 40 -2.10 2.05 13.17
N HIS A 41 -2.14 3.39 13.18
CA HIS A 41 -1.32 4.21 12.28
C HIS A 41 0.17 4.07 12.58
N MET A 42 0.56 4.00 13.86
CA MET A 42 1.94 3.75 14.26
C MET A 42 2.42 2.37 13.82
N LEU A 43 1.61 1.33 14.03
CA LEU A 43 1.90 -0.02 13.57
C LEU A 43 2.00 -0.10 12.05
N MET A 44 1.16 0.65 11.32
CA MET A 44 1.25 0.75 9.87
C MET A 44 2.58 1.38 9.42
N ALA A 45 3.02 2.47 10.05
CA ALA A 45 4.31 3.10 9.76
C ALA A 45 5.50 2.15 10.03
N LEU A 46 5.47 1.43 11.15
CA LEU A 46 6.49 0.44 11.49
C LEU A 46 6.48 -0.76 10.54
N ALA A 47 5.31 -1.22 10.11
CA ALA A 47 5.19 -2.30 9.14
C ALA A 47 5.73 -1.90 7.75
N MET A 48 5.45 -0.66 7.31
CA MET A 48 6.04 -0.10 6.09
C MET A 48 7.57 -0.03 6.20
N ALA A 49 8.08 0.48 7.33
CA ALA A 49 9.52 0.57 7.60
C ALA A 49 10.20 -0.80 7.56
N ALA A 50 9.62 -1.80 8.22
CA ALA A 50 10.11 -3.18 8.20
C ALA A 50 10.10 -3.81 6.80
N SER A 51 9.24 -3.34 5.90
CA SER A 51 9.06 -3.90 4.56
C SER A 51 9.90 -3.20 3.51
N TYR A 52 9.99 -1.87 3.56
CA TYR A 52 10.62 -1.04 2.54
C TYR A 52 12.09 -0.78 2.82
N ASP A 53 12.48 -0.72 4.10
CA ASP A 53 13.87 -0.50 4.48
C ASP A 53 14.22 -1.16 5.82
N PRO A 54 14.22 -2.51 5.90
CA PRO A 54 14.52 -3.23 7.13
C PRO A 54 15.95 -2.95 7.62
N ASP A 55 16.13 -2.94 8.94
CA ASP A 55 17.43 -2.83 9.59
C ASP A 55 17.64 -4.03 10.52
N PRO A 56 18.21 -5.14 10.03
CA PRO A 56 18.34 -6.38 10.80
C PRO A 56 19.15 -6.25 12.08
N ASP A 57 20.06 -5.27 12.13
CA ASP A 57 20.94 -5.01 13.28
C ASP A 57 20.34 -3.94 14.23
N GLY A 58 19.29 -3.26 13.79
CA GLY A 58 18.59 -2.20 14.52
C GLY A 58 17.51 -2.71 15.49
N PRO A 59 16.98 -1.82 16.36
CA PRO A 59 15.91 -2.16 17.30
C PRO A 59 14.70 -2.78 16.59
N LYS A 60 14.30 -3.99 17.02
CA LYS A 60 13.19 -4.77 16.44
C LYS A 60 13.28 -4.97 14.91
N GLY A 61 14.47 -4.81 14.30
CA GLY A 61 14.66 -5.02 12.87
C GLY A 61 14.21 -3.87 11.96
N VAL A 62 13.93 -2.68 12.52
CA VAL A 62 13.21 -1.59 11.82
C VAL A 62 13.94 -0.26 11.94
N ARG A 63 13.98 0.52 10.85
CA ARG A 63 14.41 1.92 10.85
C ARG A 63 13.43 2.81 10.08
N LEU A 64 13.19 4.01 10.59
CA LEU A 64 12.36 5.02 9.94
C LEU A 64 13.24 5.96 9.09
N PRO A 65 12.72 6.53 7.99
CA PRO A 65 13.49 7.40 7.10
C PRO A 65 13.59 8.84 7.65
N VAL A 66 13.44 9.02 8.96
CA VAL A 66 13.46 10.32 9.63
C VAL A 66 14.27 10.22 10.91
N ASP A 67 14.91 11.31 11.29
CA ASP A 67 15.45 11.46 12.64
C ASP A 67 14.30 11.52 13.65
N LEU A 68 14.34 10.67 14.69
CA LEU A 68 13.24 10.54 15.65
C LEU A 68 13.14 11.69 16.65
N PHE A 69 14.17 12.53 16.75
CA PHE A 69 14.17 13.70 17.63
C PHE A 69 13.77 14.98 16.90
N THR A 70 14.31 15.21 15.69
CA THR A 70 14.08 16.42 14.90
C THR A 70 12.94 16.27 13.89
N GLY A 71 12.63 15.04 13.48
CA GLY A 71 11.68 14.75 12.39
C GLY A 71 12.22 15.05 10.99
N GLU A 72 13.52 15.36 10.87
CA GLU A 72 14.14 15.62 9.57
C GLU A 72 14.23 14.34 8.74
N LEU A 73 13.91 14.44 7.46
CA LEU A 73 13.96 13.32 6.52
C LEU A 73 15.42 12.97 6.19
N ASP A 74 15.79 11.71 6.38
CA ASP A 74 17.05 11.17 5.88
C ASP A 74 16.88 10.80 4.40
N ALA A 75 17.59 11.51 3.53
CA ALA A 75 17.45 11.35 2.09
C ALA A 75 17.92 9.98 1.57
N GLU A 76 18.91 9.35 2.21
CA GLU A 76 19.41 8.04 1.79
C GLU A 76 18.43 6.94 2.19
N LEU A 77 17.91 7.01 3.42
CA LEU A 77 16.88 6.07 3.87
C LEU A 77 15.57 6.25 3.09
N TRP A 78 15.17 7.49 2.83
CA TRP A 78 14.00 7.79 2.02
C TRP A 78 14.13 7.26 0.59
N ALA A 79 15.33 7.28 0.00
CA ALA A 79 15.54 6.69 -1.32
C ALA A 79 15.23 5.18 -1.36
N ASN A 80 15.41 4.45 -0.26
CA ASN A 80 14.99 3.05 -0.17
C ASN A 80 13.46 2.92 -0.22
N TRP A 81 12.74 3.79 0.50
CA TRP A 81 11.28 3.84 0.47
C TRP A 81 10.76 4.16 -0.93
N MET A 82 11.37 5.12 -1.62
CA MET A 82 10.99 5.52 -2.98
C MET A 82 11.14 4.39 -4.01
N ARG A 83 11.96 3.36 -3.75
CA ARG A 83 12.01 2.16 -4.62
C ARG A 83 10.72 1.36 -4.61
N HIS A 84 9.88 1.54 -3.60
CA HIS A 84 8.58 0.90 -3.46
C HIS A 84 7.41 1.81 -3.85
N ASP A 85 7.67 3.07 -4.22
CA ASP A 85 6.64 4.00 -4.66
C ASP A 85 6.06 3.55 -6.01
N PRO A 86 4.74 3.30 -6.12
CA PRO A 86 4.10 2.93 -7.38
C PRO A 86 4.36 3.91 -8.52
N VAL A 87 4.47 5.21 -8.23
CA VAL A 87 4.75 6.26 -9.24
C VAL A 87 6.15 6.10 -9.81
N GLU A 88 7.15 5.78 -8.98
CA GLU A 88 8.50 5.50 -9.45
C GLU A 88 8.60 4.14 -10.14
N LEU A 89 7.92 3.13 -9.61
CA LEU A 89 7.91 1.78 -10.18
C LEU A 89 7.37 1.73 -11.61
N VAL A 90 6.30 2.46 -11.93
CA VAL A 90 5.74 2.52 -13.29
C VAL A 90 6.75 3.05 -14.32
N LYS A 91 7.77 3.83 -13.90
CA LYS A 91 8.79 4.34 -14.82
C LYS A 91 9.77 3.24 -15.25
N LEU A 92 9.81 2.11 -14.55
CA LEU A 92 10.70 0.99 -14.86
C LEU A 92 10.16 0.14 -16.02
N PRO A 93 10.97 -0.16 -17.06
CA PRO A 93 10.51 -0.89 -18.24
C PRO A 93 9.87 -2.25 -17.93
N GLU A 94 10.41 -3.00 -16.97
CA GLU A 94 9.89 -4.29 -16.54
C GLU A 94 8.51 -4.17 -15.86
N CYS A 95 8.29 -3.11 -15.07
CA CYS A 95 7.00 -2.85 -14.46
C CYS A 95 5.97 -2.52 -15.54
N GLN A 96 6.32 -1.67 -16.51
CA GLN A 96 5.44 -1.35 -17.63
C GLN A 96 5.12 -2.59 -18.47
N ALA A 97 6.08 -3.47 -18.73
CA ALA A 97 5.84 -4.72 -19.45
C ALA A 97 4.83 -5.60 -18.70
N ASN A 98 4.97 -5.73 -17.38
CA ASN A 98 4.03 -6.46 -16.54
C ASN A 98 2.64 -5.81 -16.55
N LEU A 99 2.55 -4.49 -16.40
CA LEU A 99 1.28 -3.76 -16.44
C LEU A 99 0.57 -3.91 -17.79
N ARG A 100 1.31 -3.85 -18.91
CA ARG A 100 0.74 -4.09 -20.25
C ARG A 100 0.30 -5.54 -20.47
N SER A 101 0.76 -6.48 -19.65
CA SER A 101 0.32 -7.88 -19.72
C SER A 101 -1.01 -8.12 -18.98
N LEU A 102 -1.47 -7.16 -18.17
CA LEU A 102 -2.75 -7.26 -17.47
C LEU A 102 -3.88 -7.20 -18.50
N ARG A 103 -4.94 -7.99 -18.25
CA ARG A 103 -6.16 -7.93 -19.06
C ARG A 103 -7.07 -6.75 -18.70
N GLY A 104 -6.84 -6.13 -17.55
CA GLY A 104 -7.54 -4.94 -17.10
C GLY A 104 -6.85 -4.36 -15.86
N LEU A 105 -6.88 -3.04 -15.73
CA LEU A 105 -6.36 -2.29 -14.59
C LEU A 105 -7.40 -1.25 -14.18
N TYR A 106 -7.95 -1.39 -12.98
CA TYR A 106 -8.97 -0.51 -12.43
C TYR A 106 -8.44 0.19 -11.19
N ILE A 107 -8.60 1.51 -11.14
CA ILE A 107 -8.16 2.37 -10.05
C ILE A 107 -9.33 3.28 -9.69
N ASP A 108 -9.70 3.34 -8.43
CA ASP A 108 -10.58 4.41 -7.94
C ASP A 108 -10.17 4.94 -6.57
N CYS A 109 -10.58 6.18 -6.31
CA CYS A 109 -10.28 6.90 -5.09
C CYS A 109 -11.38 7.90 -4.74
N GLY A 110 -11.72 8.01 -3.45
CA GLY A 110 -12.62 9.04 -2.96
C GLY A 110 -11.99 10.43 -3.14
N SER A 111 -12.77 11.41 -3.60
CA SER A 111 -12.33 12.80 -3.78
C SER A 111 -12.15 13.55 -2.44
N LYS A 112 -12.66 12.97 -1.34
CA LYS A 112 -12.57 13.48 0.04
C LYS A 112 -11.82 12.52 0.97
N ASP A 113 -10.99 11.64 0.42
CA ASP A 113 -10.18 10.68 1.17
C ASP A 113 -9.38 11.36 2.29
N GLN A 114 -9.61 10.95 3.54
CA GLN A 114 -9.03 11.56 4.73
C GLN A 114 -7.51 11.37 4.86
N TYR A 115 -6.93 10.47 4.07
CA TYR A 115 -5.48 10.23 3.98
C TYR A 115 -4.86 10.92 2.76
N SER A 116 -5.63 11.73 2.02
CA SER A 116 -5.16 12.47 0.84
C SER A 116 -4.61 11.57 -0.27
N LEU A 117 -5.02 10.29 -0.33
CA LEU A 117 -4.53 9.33 -1.32
C LEU A 117 -4.92 9.70 -2.76
N VAL A 118 -5.94 10.55 -2.93
CA VAL A 118 -6.36 11.07 -4.23
C VAL A 118 -5.21 11.75 -4.99
N TYR A 119 -4.29 12.43 -4.30
CA TYR A 119 -3.15 13.05 -4.97
C TYR A 119 -2.13 12.02 -5.47
N GLY A 120 -1.88 10.98 -4.69
CA GLY A 120 -1.06 9.85 -5.11
C GLY A 120 -1.68 9.10 -6.28
N ALA A 121 -3.00 8.86 -6.23
CA ALA A 121 -3.74 8.23 -7.32
C ALA A 121 -3.66 9.04 -8.63
N ARG A 122 -3.86 10.36 -8.57
CA ARG A 122 -3.71 11.25 -9.72
C ARG A 122 -2.29 11.25 -10.29
N ALA A 123 -1.26 11.29 -9.44
CA ALA A 123 0.13 11.20 -9.88
C ALA A 123 0.41 9.85 -10.58
N PHE A 124 -0.04 8.75 -9.98
CA PHE A 124 0.09 7.41 -10.55
C PHE A 124 -0.61 7.29 -11.91
N VAL A 125 -1.84 7.77 -12.03
CA VAL A 125 -2.62 7.81 -13.28
C VAL A 125 -1.92 8.64 -14.36
N ASN A 126 -1.35 9.79 -14.00
CA ASN A 126 -0.57 10.59 -14.96
C ASN A 126 0.64 9.81 -15.49
N THR A 127 1.38 9.11 -14.62
CA THR A 127 2.53 8.30 -15.04
C THR A 127 2.11 7.10 -15.89
N LEU A 128 0.97 6.45 -15.59
CA LEU A 128 0.40 5.39 -16.45
C LEU A 128 0.03 5.93 -17.84
N ASN A 129 -0.58 7.11 -17.92
CA ASN A 129 -0.92 7.78 -19.18
C ASN A 129 0.33 8.10 -20.00
N GLU A 130 1.37 8.66 -19.38
CA GLU A 130 2.65 8.95 -20.02
C GLU A 130 3.33 7.68 -20.56
N ALA A 131 3.21 6.56 -19.83
CA ALA A 131 3.70 5.26 -20.24
C ALA A 131 2.80 4.54 -21.27
N GLY A 132 1.64 5.10 -21.61
CA GLY A 132 0.67 4.49 -22.53
C GLY A 132 0.13 3.15 -22.03
N ILE A 133 -0.10 3.02 -20.73
CA ILE A 133 -0.66 1.81 -20.11
C ILE A 133 -2.17 1.96 -20.05
N ASP A 134 -2.91 0.98 -20.58
CA ASP A 134 -4.37 0.98 -20.54
C ASP A 134 -4.88 0.76 -19.11
N HIS A 135 -5.82 1.60 -18.68
CA HIS A 135 -6.40 1.56 -17.34
C HIS A 135 -7.71 2.35 -17.27
N ARG A 136 -8.55 2.02 -16.29
CA ARG A 136 -9.73 2.80 -15.89
C ARG A 136 -9.44 3.50 -14.57
N TYR A 137 -9.64 4.81 -14.54
CA TYR A 137 -9.54 5.62 -13.34
C TYR A 137 -10.86 6.34 -13.04
N GLU A 138 -11.33 6.27 -11.79
CA GLU A 138 -12.51 7.00 -11.33
C GLU A 138 -12.28 7.68 -9.97
N GLU A 139 -12.77 8.91 -9.86
CA GLU A 139 -12.97 9.57 -8.57
C GLU A 139 -14.45 9.56 -8.20
N PHE A 140 -14.76 9.45 -6.91
CA PHE A 140 -16.13 9.47 -6.41
C PHE A 140 -16.24 10.36 -5.16
N GLU A 141 -17.42 10.93 -4.92
CA GLU A 141 -17.65 12.01 -3.94
C GLU A 141 -17.72 11.55 -2.47
N ASP A 142 -16.74 10.77 -2.02
CA ASP A 142 -16.69 10.14 -0.69
C ASP A 142 -15.26 10.04 -0.14
N ASP A 143 -15.10 9.44 1.05
CA ASP A 143 -13.82 9.23 1.73
C ASP A 143 -13.20 7.82 1.47
N HIS A 144 -12.27 7.37 2.34
CA HIS A 144 -11.60 6.07 2.21
C HIS A 144 -12.40 4.88 2.79
N THR A 145 -13.43 5.13 3.59
CA THR A 145 -13.99 4.17 4.55
C THR A 145 -15.38 3.73 4.13
N GLY A 146 -15.67 2.43 4.22
CA GLY A 146 -17.04 1.93 4.00
C GLY A 146 -17.53 2.08 2.56
N VAL A 147 -16.60 2.10 1.60
CA VAL A 147 -16.88 2.31 0.16
C VAL A 147 -17.18 1.02 -0.59
N ASP A 148 -17.67 -0.03 0.08
CA ASP A 148 -17.92 -1.35 -0.53
C ASP A 148 -18.89 -1.29 -1.72
N TYR A 149 -19.77 -0.28 -1.77
CA TYR A 149 -20.65 -0.03 -2.91
C TYR A 149 -19.89 0.23 -4.23
N ARG A 150 -18.60 0.60 -4.16
CA ARG A 150 -17.72 0.74 -5.33
C ARG A 150 -17.38 -0.61 -5.98
N GLN A 151 -17.57 -1.72 -5.26
CA GLN A 151 -17.42 -3.06 -5.83
C GLN A 151 -18.47 -3.36 -6.91
N ASP A 152 -19.66 -2.75 -6.82
CA ASP A 152 -20.69 -2.85 -7.86
C ASP A 152 -20.26 -2.20 -9.20
N VAL A 153 -19.21 -1.38 -9.19
CA VAL A 153 -18.62 -0.74 -10.38
C VAL A 153 -17.36 -1.47 -10.83
N SER A 154 -16.45 -1.76 -9.90
CA SER A 154 -15.16 -2.37 -10.23
C SER A 154 -15.26 -3.86 -10.61
N PHE A 155 -16.12 -4.64 -9.95
CA PHE A 155 -16.21 -6.08 -10.23
C PHE A 155 -16.76 -6.41 -11.62
N PRO A 156 -17.80 -5.74 -12.16
CA PRO A 156 -18.20 -5.94 -13.54
C PRO A 156 -17.07 -5.68 -14.55
N TYR A 157 -16.31 -4.58 -14.38
CA TYR A 157 -15.16 -4.27 -15.23
C TYR A 157 -14.10 -5.37 -15.16
N LEU A 158 -13.74 -5.81 -13.95
CA LEU A 158 -12.74 -6.86 -13.76
C LEU A 158 -13.22 -8.21 -14.30
N TYR A 159 -14.50 -8.52 -14.17
CA TYR A 159 -15.10 -9.74 -14.72
C TYR A 159 -15.01 -9.74 -16.25
N GLU A 160 -15.43 -8.66 -16.91
CA GLU A 160 -15.34 -8.51 -18.36
C GLU A 160 -13.89 -8.59 -18.86
N ALA A 161 -12.93 -8.04 -18.11
CA ALA A 161 -11.52 -8.11 -18.48
C ALA A 161 -10.95 -9.55 -18.46
N ILE A 162 -11.49 -10.44 -17.62
CA ILE A 162 -10.95 -11.80 -17.45
C ILE A 162 -11.71 -12.90 -18.20
N THR A 163 -12.88 -12.61 -18.76
CA THR A 163 -13.71 -13.54 -19.55
C THR A 163 -13.58 -13.29 -21.04
#